data_AF-A0A4R4JNU3-F1
#
_entry.id   AF-A0A4R4JNU3-F1
#
_cell.length_a   1.000
_cell.length_b   1.000
_cell.length_c   1.000
_cell.angle_alpha   90.00
_cell.angle_beta   90.00
_cell.angle_gamma   90.00
#
_symmetry.space_group_name_H-M   'P 1'
#
loop_
_entity.id
_entity.type
_entity.pdbx_description
1 polymer ?
#
loop_
_entity_poly.entity_id
_entity_poly.type
_entity_poly.pdbx_seq_one_letter_code
_entity_poly.pdbx_strand_id
1 'polypeptide(L)'
;MNHKNDFKAFSISDNANIVSQRLYEESKDLLTGFPPNDVPTHLLNKVLRQSSTISSVVANFIATQSGDDVLDDGNVAKLTAQLNKALEQKTITKIPDASLTQKGIVQLTDKTGNSNTLAVTQKLVSDVNDNANSRLSKNQNGADIPDKNEFMKNLDLLETVSLAKNAVPSNRNINGKELGGDVSLSAGDVGAYSKSESDSRFIQLNTNTKTSGYILVKSANYYDDSNSRHLGHSGFLRPNGIDNLGDLAIHIAHPNVDGPAHARGISLGYGGNSNAFSISTYAFDEDGKFKGKKRVLTEDDSNKALLSVNGWWRCGDTGMIYQWGNVPIGDNQGKIVNLPILFPNGLLSLHVTAISSALNNNTDVTSAYGKPLNKSQIHISASSNYNNNGISGVYFFVIGY
;
A
#
# COMPACT_ATOMS: atom_id res chain seq x y z
N MET A 1 -31.27 75.48 -70.10
CA MET A 1 -31.30 76.45 -71.22
C MET A 1 -30.83 75.71 -72.45
N ASN A 2 -31.49 75.87 -73.61
CA ASN A 2 -31.07 75.16 -74.81
C ASN A 2 -29.95 75.98 -75.46
N HIS A 3 -28.70 75.56 -75.30
CA HIS A 3 -27.53 76.26 -75.85
C HIS A 3 -27.53 76.16 -77.37
N LYS A 4 -27.14 77.24 -78.04
CA LYS A 4 -27.15 77.35 -79.49
C LYS A 4 -25.97 76.58 -80.08
N ASN A 5 -26.23 75.81 -81.13
CA ASN A 5 -25.21 75.15 -81.95
C ASN A 5 -25.37 75.61 -83.40
N ASP A 6 -24.41 76.35 -83.94
CA ASP A 6 -24.45 76.88 -85.31
C ASP A 6 -23.90 75.89 -86.36
N PHE A 7 -23.20 74.83 -85.96
CA PHE A 7 -22.77 73.76 -86.86
C PHE A 7 -23.96 72.83 -87.15
N LYS A 8 -24.54 72.97 -88.34
CA LYS A 8 -25.75 72.24 -88.76
C LYS A 8 -25.43 71.03 -89.62
N ALA A 9 -26.16 69.94 -89.40
CA ALA A 9 -26.12 68.79 -90.29
C ALA A 9 -26.79 69.12 -91.64
N PHE A 10 -26.08 68.88 -92.73
CA PHE A 10 -26.53 69.15 -94.09
C PHE A 10 -27.31 67.96 -94.67
N SER A 11 -28.43 68.23 -95.36
CA SER A 11 -29.18 67.25 -96.17
C SER A 11 -29.58 65.96 -95.42
N ILE A 12 -30.12 66.11 -94.21
CA ILE A 12 -30.49 65.00 -93.32
C ILE A 12 -31.90 64.41 -93.55
N SER A 13 -32.71 64.99 -94.44
CA SER A 13 -34.05 64.49 -94.74
C SER A 13 -34.04 63.14 -95.47
N ASP A 14 -35.17 62.44 -95.42
CA ASP A 14 -35.32 61.11 -96.05
C ASP A 14 -35.19 61.17 -97.58
N ASN A 15 -35.58 62.30 -98.19
CA ASN A 15 -35.48 62.55 -99.64
C ASN A 15 -34.27 63.42 -100.02
N ALA A 16 -33.18 63.31 -99.26
CA ALA A 16 -31.96 64.06 -99.49
C ALA A 16 -31.35 63.76 -100.86
N ASN A 17 -30.85 64.80 -101.53
CA ASN A 17 -30.17 64.71 -102.82
C ASN A 17 -28.75 64.11 -102.65
N ILE A 18 -28.65 62.85 -102.26
CA ILE A 18 -27.39 62.14 -101.95
C ILE A 18 -27.33 60.77 -102.63
N VAL A 19 -26.13 60.23 -102.82
CA VAL A 19 -25.96 58.82 -103.18
C VAL A 19 -26.23 57.90 -101.98
N SER A 20 -26.62 56.65 -102.24
CA SER A 20 -26.73 55.63 -101.20
C SER A 20 -25.37 55.35 -100.56
N GLN A 21 -25.36 54.80 -99.32
CA GLN A 21 -24.10 54.45 -98.65
C GLN A 21 -23.26 53.47 -99.47
N ARG A 22 -23.91 52.44 -100.03
CA ARG A 22 -23.26 51.44 -100.87
C ARG A 22 -22.56 52.06 -102.09
N LEU A 23 -23.27 52.91 -102.84
CA LEU A 23 -22.69 53.55 -104.04
C LEU A 23 -21.56 54.54 -103.69
N TYR A 24 -21.62 55.16 -102.51
CA TYR A 24 -20.55 56.02 -102.01
C TYR A 24 -19.28 55.22 -101.71
N GLU A 25 -19.40 54.08 -101.04
CA GLU A 25 -18.29 53.17 -100.71
C GLU A 25 -17.66 52.51 -101.94
N GLU A 26 -18.46 52.28 -102.99
CA GLU A 26 -17.99 51.74 -104.28
C GLU A 26 -17.27 52.80 -105.15
N SER A 27 -17.35 54.09 -104.82
CA SER A 27 -16.71 55.16 -105.59
C SER A 27 -15.19 55.18 -105.42
N LYS A 28 -14.44 55.15 -106.54
CA LYS A 28 -12.97 55.28 -106.52
C LYS A 28 -12.50 56.63 -105.98
N ASP A 29 -13.29 57.68 -106.22
CA ASP A 29 -13.02 59.04 -105.77
C ASP A 29 -13.06 59.19 -104.24
N LEU A 30 -13.61 58.20 -103.52
CA LEU A 30 -13.56 58.18 -102.06
C LEU A 30 -12.12 58.12 -101.53
N LEU A 31 -11.22 57.43 -102.25
CA LEU A 31 -9.82 57.29 -101.86
C LEU A 31 -8.93 58.36 -102.47
N THR A 32 -9.25 58.84 -103.68
CA THR A 32 -8.38 59.72 -104.47
C THR A 32 -8.85 61.17 -104.56
N GLY A 33 -10.05 61.48 -104.07
CA GLY A 33 -10.69 62.80 -104.21
C GLY A 33 -11.43 62.97 -105.54
N PHE A 34 -12.22 64.04 -105.64
CA PHE A 34 -13.00 64.36 -106.84
C PHE A 34 -12.12 64.89 -107.99
N PRO A 35 -12.46 64.59 -109.27
CA PRO A 35 -11.74 65.13 -110.41
C PRO A 35 -11.97 66.65 -110.59
N PRO A 36 -11.04 67.39 -111.24
CA PRO A 36 -11.00 68.85 -111.18
C PRO A 36 -12.23 69.61 -111.73
N ASN A 37 -12.97 69.03 -112.67
CA ASN A 37 -14.00 69.75 -113.44
C ASN A 37 -15.38 69.07 -113.45
N ASP A 38 -15.58 67.97 -112.73
CA ASP A 38 -16.85 67.25 -112.73
C ASP A 38 -17.10 66.53 -111.41
N VAL A 39 -17.90 67.14 -110.52
CA VAL A 39 -18.26 66.54 -109.24
C VAL A 39 -19.76 66.25 -109.22
N PRO A 40 -20.18 64.96 -109.24
CA PRO A 40 -21.59 64.61 -109.15
C PRO A 40 -22.19 65.18 -107.86
N THR A 41 -23.21 66.03 -107.98
CA THR A 41 -23.80 66.75 -106.83
C THR A 41 -24.30 65.80 -105.73
N HIS A 42 -24.86 64.64 -106.09
CA HIS A 42 -25.28 63.61 -105.13
C HIS A 42 -24.11 63.04 -104.31
N LEU A 43 -22.92 62.95 -104.92
CA LEU A 43 -21.71 62.43 -104.29
C LEU A 43 -21.07 63.50 -103.39
N LEU A 44 -21.00 64.75 -103.87
CA LEU A 44 -20.60 65.90 -103.06
C LEU A 44 -21.49 66.08 -101.83
N ASN A 45 -22.82 66.03 -102.01
CA ASN A 45 -23.77 66.15 -100.92
C ASN A 45 -23.62 65.03 -99.89
N LYS A 46 -23.20 63.83 -100.30
CA LYS A 46 -22.94 62.71 -99.37
C LYS A 46 -21.73 63.01 -98.47
N VAL A 47 -20.63 63.51 -99.04
CA VAL A 47 -19.44 63.96 -98.29
C VAL A 47 -19.82 65.06 -97.32
N LEU A 48 -20.51 66.10 -97.81
CA LEU A 48 -20.96 67.24 -97.00
C LEU A 48 -21.92 66.80 -95.89
N ARG A 49 -22.84 65.86 -96.15
CA ARG A 49 -23.74 65.30 -95.13
C ARG A 49 -22.96 64.57 -94.06
N GLN A 50 -22.05 63.66 -94.41
CA GLN A 50 -21.31 62.87 -93.40
C GLN A 50 -20.44 63.78 -92.51
N SER A 51 -19.70 64.72 -93.09
CA SER A 51 -18.85 65.65 -92.33
C SER A 51 -19.67 66.57 -91.44
N SER A 52 -20.68 67.25 -92.00
CA SER A 52 -21.52 68.20 -91.25
C SER A 52 -22.37 67.53 -90.16
N THR A 53 -22.79 66.27 -90.36
CA THR A 53 -23.53 65.52 -89.33
C THR A 53 -22.64 65.26 -88.12
N ILE A 54 -21.39 64.80 -88.32
CA ILE A 54 -20.45 64.59 -87.22
C ILE A 54 -20.12 65.92 -86.53
N SER A 55 -19.83 66.97 -87.31
CA SER A 55 -19.58 68.31 -86.75
C SER A 55 -20.76 68.80 -85.90
N SER A 56 -22.00 68.61 -86.37
CA SER A 56 -23.19 69.00 -85.62
C SER A 56 -23.37 68.21 -84.34
N VAL A 57 -23.12 66.90 -84.35
CA VAL A 57 -23.17 66.04 -83.16
C VAL A 57 -22.13 66.46 -82.13
N VAL A 58 -20.88 66.67 -82.56
CA VAL A 58 -19.79 67.11 -81.67
C VAL A 58 -20.10 68.50 -81.11
N ALA A 59 -20.50 69.45 -81.93
CA ALA A 59 -20.87 70.78 -81.48
C ALA A 59 -22.06 70.77 -80.52
N ASN A 60 -23.04 69.89 -80.74
CA ASN A 60 -24.18 69.72 -79.82
C ASN A 60 -23.75 69.12 -78.48
N PHE A 61 -22.84 68.13 -78.50
CA PHE A 61 -22.22 67.60 -77.28
C PHE A 61 -21.49 68.70 -76.52
N ILE A 62 -20.67 69.49 -77.20
CA ILE A 62 -19.94 70.62 -76.61
C ILE A 62 -20.94 71.59 -75.98
N ALA A 63 -21.93 72.09 -76.74
CA ALA A 63 -22.90 73.07 -76.24
C ALA A 63 -23.66 72.56 -75.01
N THR A 64 -24.07 71.29 -75.04
CA THR A 64 -24.84 70.68 -73.94
C THR A 64 -24.00 70.48 -72.69
N GLN A 65 -22.77 69.99 -72.81
CA GLN A 65 -21.95 69.64 -71.64
C GLN A 65 -21.10 70.81 -71.12
N SER A 66 -20.71 71.77 -71.97
CA SER A 66 -19.98 72.98 -71.55
C SER A 66 -20.91 74.04 -70.95
N GLY A 67 -22.18 74.04 -71.34
CA GLY A 67 -23.15 75.07 -70.96
C GLY A 67 -22.99 76.40 -71.71
N ASP A 68 -22.28 76.39 -72.85
CA ASP A 68 -22.01 77.58 -73.66
C ASP A 68 -22.50 77.41 -75.10
N ASP A 69 -22.82 78.51 -75.79
CA ASP A 69 -23.15 78.49 -77.22
C ASP A 69 -21.93 78.15 -78.08
N VAL A 70 -22.13 77.35 -79.12
CA VAL A 70 -21.11 76.94 -80.09
C VAL A 70 -21.42 77.61 -81.44
N LEU A 71 -20.66 78.67 -81.75
CA LEU A 71 -20.88 79.55 -82.91
C LEU A 71 -19.93 79.19 -84.08
N ASP A 72 -20.40 79.36 -85.32
CA ASP A 72 -19.59 79.20 -86.53
C ASP A 72 -18.96 80.56 -86.92
N ASP A 73 -18.00 81.01 -86.11
CA ASP A 73 -17.32 82.32 -86.24
C ASP A 73 -15.81 82.19 -86.57
N GLY A 74 -15.34 80.96 -86.82
CA GLY A 74 -13.94 80.66 -87.09
C GLY A 74 -13.02 80.62 -85.86
N ASN A 75 -13.53 80.76 -84.64
CA ASN A 75 -12.71 80.79 -83.42
C ASN A 75 -12.38 79.38 -82.89
N VAL A 76 -11.33 78.76 -83.46
CA VAL A 76 -10.88 77.40 -83.10
C VAL A 76 -10.41 77.30 -81.63
N ALA A 77 -9.78 78.34 -81.09
CA ALA A 77 -9.30 78.33 -79.71
C ALA A 77 -10.46 78.25 -78.70
N LYS A 78 -11.52 79.03 -78.94
CA LYS A 78 -12.74 78.98 -78.13
C LYS A 78 -13.42 77.62 -78.22
N LEU A 79 -13.56 77.07 -79.44
CA LEU A 79 -14.17 75.74 -79.63
C LEU A 79 -13.38 74.64 -78.91
N THR A 80 -12.04 74.71 -78.94
CA THR A 80 -11.16 73.77 -78.20
C THR A 80 -11.37 73.86 -76.70
N ALA A 81 -11.40 75.08 -76.16
CA ALA A 81 -11.65 75.30 -74.72
C ALA A 81 -13.03 74.77 -74.30
N GLN A 82 -14.05 75.01 -75.13
CA GLN A 82 -15.41 74.50 -74.87
C GLN A 82 -15.47 72.97 -74.93
N LEU A 83 -14.73 72.33 -75.84
CA LEU A 83 -14.63 70.86 -75.91
C LEU A 83 -13.97 70.28 -74.65
N ASN A 84 -12.86 70.86 -74.18
CA ASN A 84 -12.21 70.41 -72.95
C ASN A 84 -13.14 70.55 -71.74
N LYS A 85 -13.81 71.70 -71.61
CA LYS A 85 -14.81 71.95 -70.56
C LYS A 85 -15.95 70.92 -70.61
N ALA A 86 -16.46 70.61 -71.80
CA ALA A 86 -17.50 69.59 -71.99
C ALA A 86 -17.05 68.20 -71.53
N LEU A 87 -15.80 67.80 -71.79
CA LEU A 87 -15.23 66.53 -71.35
C LEU A 87 -15.03 66.49 -69.82
N GLU A 88 -14.51 67.56 -69.23
CA GLU A 88 -14.31 67.69 -67.78
C GLU A 88 -15.64 67.61 -67.01
N GLN A 89 -16.64 68.39 -67.42
CA GLN A 89 -17.98 68.39 -66.81
C GLN A 89 -18.64 67.01 -66.91
N LYS A 90 -18.46 66.31 -68.03
CA LYS A 90 -18.98 64.95 -68.20
C LYS A 90 -18.35 63.95 -67.25
N THR A 91 -17.07 64.14 -66.95
CA THR A 91 -16.28 63.26 -66.09
C THR A 91 -16.64 63.49 -64.62
N ILE A 92 -16.74 64.75 -64.18
CA ILE A 92 -17.07 65.13 -62.79
C ILE A 92 -18.50 64.69 -62.40
N THR A 93 -19.47 64.86 -63.28
CA THR A 93 -20.88 64.52 -62.98
C THR A 93 -21.15 63.01 -62.88
N LYS A 94 -20.26 62.15 -63.38
CA LYS A 94 -20.44 60.69 -63.37
C LYS A 94 -19.53 59.95 -62.41
N ILE A 95 -18.48 60.59 -61.88
CA ILE A 95 -17.46 59.94 -61.06
C ILE A 95 -17.23 60.76 -59.78
N PRO A 96 -17.90 60.44 -58.65
CA PRO A 96 -17.68 61.13 -57.38
C PRO A 96 -16.30 60.79 -56.77
N ASP A 97 -15.72 61.71 -56.00
CA ASP A 97 -14.40 61.51 -55.34
C ASP A 97 -14.47 60.53 -54.14
N ALA A 98 -15.58 60.52 -53.41
CA ALA A 98 -15.85 59.51 -52.39
C ALA A 98 -17.37 59.46 -52.13
N SER A 99 -17.94 58.26 -52.11
CA SER A 99 -19.35 58.06 -51.82
C SER A 99 -19.59 56.70 -51.17
N LEU A 100 -20.54 56.66 -50.24
CA LEU A 100 -21.00 55.42 -49.61
C LEU A 100 -22.04 54.66 -50.47
N THR A 101 -22.55 55.29 -51.54
CA THR A 101 -23.70 54.78 -52.30
C THR A 101 -23.45 54.68 -53.82
N GLN A 102 -22.39 55.28 -54.36
CA GLN A 102 -22.08 55.27 -55.80
C GLN A 102 -20.58 55.10 -56.06
N LYS A 103 -20.20 54.27 -57.05
CA LYS A 103 -18.78 53.98 -57.36
C LYS A 103 -18.07 55.22 -57.90
N GLY A 104 -16.89 55.54 -57.35
CA GLY A 104 -16.08 56.74 -57.62
C GLY A 104 -14.55 56.49 -57.63
N ILE A 105 -13.72 57.54 -57.65
CA ILE A 105 -12.24 57.44 -57.57
C ILE A 105 -11.80 57.52 -56.10
N VAL A 106 -11.47 56.39 -55.46
CA VAL A 106 -11.05 56.37 -54.05
C VAL A 106 -9.52 56.37 -53.95
N GLN A 107 -8.95 57.18 -53.04
CA GLN A 107 -7.52 57.15 -52.73
C GLN A 107 -7.20 56.02 -51.74
N LEU A 108 -6.06 55.34 -51.91
CA LEU A 108 -5.64 54.25 -51.04
C LEU A 108 -4.85 54.76 -49.81
N THR A 109 -4.97 54.07 -48.67
CA THR A 109 -4.18 54.33 -47.46
C THR A 109 -3.50 53.09 -46.89
N ASP A 110 -2.31 53.31 -46.34
CA ASP A 110 -1.46 52.35 -45.64
C ASP A 110 -1.37 52.63 -44.13
N LYS A 111 -2.19 53.56 -43.61
CA LYS A 111 -2.24 53.92 -42.19
C LYS A 111 -3.65 53.77 -41.64
N THR A 112 -3.75 53.39 -40.37
CA THR A 112 -5.02 53.46 -39.64
C THR A 112 -5.38 54.92 -39.34
N GLY A 113 -6.68 55.20 -39.25
CA GLY A 113 -7.19 56.55 -39.02
C GLY A 113 -8.72 56.58 -39.05
N ASN A 114 -9.28 57.77 -39.16
CA ASN A 114 -10.72 58.03 -39.15
C ASN A 114 -11.22 58.70 -40.45
N SER A 115 -10.55 58.45 -41.58
CA SER A 115 -10.93 59.04 -42.87
C SER A 115 -12.13 58.33 -43.50
N ASN A 116 -13.03 59.12 -44.08
CA ASN A 116 -14.17 58.64 -44.87
C ASN A 116 -13.93 58.71 -46.39
N THR A 117 -12.75 59.17 -46.83
CA THR A 117 -12.40 59.35 -48.26
C THR A 117 -11.28 58.43 -48.74
N LEU A 118 -10.69 57.64 -47.84
CA LEU A 118 -9.59 56.72 -48.14
C LEU A 118 -10.07 55.26 -48.04
N ALA A 119 -9.67 54.42 -48.98
CA ALA A 119 -9.82 52.97 -48.89
C ALA A 119 -8.55 52.33 -48.35
N VAL A 120 -8.70 51.38 -47.44
CA VAL A 120 -7.58 50.63 -46.88
C VAL A 120 -6.93 49.74 -47.94
N THR A 121 -5.60 49.69 -47.97
CA THR A 121 -4.85 48.74 -48.78
C THR A 121 -4.95 47.32 -48.21
N GLN A 122 -4.81 46.29 -49.06
CA GLN A 122 -4.75 44.91 -48.60
C GLN A 122 -3.64 44.68 -47.57
N LYS A 123 -2.47 45.32 -47.75
CA LYS A 123 -1.36 45.23 -46.81
C LYS A 123 -1.75 45.73 -45.42
N LEU A 124 -2.41 46.89 -45.32
CA LEU A 124 -2.87 47.42 -44.04
C LEU A 124 -3.87 46.47 -43.36
N VAL A 125 -4.79 45.86 -44.13
CA VAL A 125 -5.73 44.86 -43.60
C VAL A 125 -4.98 43.65 -43.04
N SER A 126 -3.97 43.13 -43.75
CA SER A 126 -3.14 42.03 -43.26
C SER A 126 -2.37 42.41 -42.00
N ASP A 127 -1.71 43.57 -41.96
CA ASP A 127 -0.93 44.01 -40.80
C ASP A 127 -1.82 44.17 -39.54
N VAL A 128 -3.05 44.67 -39.70
CA VAL A 128 -4.04 44.77 -38.61
C VAL A 128 -4.48 43.38 -38.14
N ASN A 129 -4.75 42.47 -39.07
CA ASN A 129 -5.14 41.09 -38.76
C ASN A 129 -4.02 40.33 -38.02
N ASP A 130 -2.77 40.48 -38.47
CA ASP A 130 -1.61 39.85 -37.84
C ASP A 130 -1.37 40.41 -36.43
N ASN A 131 -1.54 41.73 -36.24
CA ASN A 131 -1.49 42.33 -34.91
C ASN A 131 -2.55 41.72 -33.97
N ALA A 132 -3.80 41.63 -34.43
CA ALA A 132 -4.89 41.05 -33.65
C ALA A 132 -4.63 39.58 -33.29
N ASN A 133 -4.17 38.77 -34.25
CA ASN A 133 -3.87 37.34 -34.02
C ASN A 133 -2.67 37.11 -33.09
N SER A 134 -1.76 38.08 -32.97
CA SER A 134 -0.59 37.99 -32.09
C SER A 134 -0.90 38.27 -30.61
N ARG A 135 -2.03 38.90 -30.29
CA ARG A 135 -2.38 39.27 -28.92
C ARG A 135 -3.16 38.16 -28.23
N LEU A 136 -2.64 37.67 -27.11
CA LEU A 136 -3.20 36.57 -26.31
C LEU A 136 -3.38 35.29 -27.14
N SER A 137 -2.37 34.97 -27.95
CA SER A 137 -2.45 33.81 -28.83
C SER A 137 -2.56 32.51 -28.00
N LYS A 138 -3.61 31.72 -28.25
CA LYS A 138 -3.92 30.50 -27.48
C LYS A 138 -2.75 29.51 -27.46
N ASN A 139 -2.02 29.38 -28.56
CA ASN A 139 -0.87 28.48 -28.66
C ASN A 139 0.37 28.95 -27.88
N GLN A 140 0.43 30.22 -27.47
CA GLN A 140 1.54 30.78 -26.70
C GLN A 140 1.30 30.68 -25.18
N ASN A 141 0.10 30.29 -24.73
CA ASN A 141 -0.22 30.12 -23.31
C ASN A 141 0.24 31.30 -22.43
N GLY A 142 0.05 32.53 -22.91
CA GLY A 142 0.45 33.75 -22.19
C GLY A 142 1.94 34.09 -22.22
N ALA A 143 2.74 33.47 -23.10
CA ALA A 143 4.15 33.83 -23.30
C ALA A 143 4.32 35.25 -23.89
N ASP A 144 3.31 35.73 -24.61
CA ASP A 144 3.23 37.07 -25.22
C ASP A 144 2.84 38.17 -24.23
N ILE A 145 2.54 37.83 -22.97
CA ILE A 145 2.24 38.79 -21.90
C ILE A 145 3.55 39.46 -21.46
N PRO A 146 3.71 40.79 -21.64
CA PRO A 146 4.96 41.49 -21.31
C PRO A 146 5.28 41.49 -19.80
N ASP A 147 4.25 41.74 -18.98
CA ASP A 147 4.36 41.69 -17.51
C ASP A 147 3.38 40.65 -16.95
N LYS A 148 3.90 39.45 -16.71
CA LYS A 148 3.12 38.35 -16.15
C LYS A 148 2.69 38.62 -14.71
N ASN A 149 3.45 39.42 -13.94
CA ASN A 149 3.13 39.71 -12.54
C ASN A 149 1.94 40.67 -12.44
N GLU A 150 1.94 41.75 -13.22
CA GLU A 150 0.80 42.67 -13.28
C GLU A 150 -0.43 41.96 -13.88
N PHE A 151 -0.23 41.05 -14.84
CA PHE A 151 -1.33 40.21 -15.35
C PHE A 151 -1.93 39.30 -14.26
N MET A 152 -1.10 38.60 -13.48
CA MET A 152 -1.57 37.78 -12.35
C MET A 152 -2.28 38.61 -11.28
N LYS A 153 -1.83 39.85 -11.05
CA LYS A 153 -2.47 40.80 -10.13
C LYS A 153 -3.85 41.24 -10.62
N ASN A 154 -3.99 41.60 -11.90
CA ASN A 154 -5.27 41.99 -12.49
C ASN A 154 -6.29 40.85 -12.56
N LEU A 155 -5.84 39.60 -12.44
CA LEU A 155 -6.69 38.41 -12.32
C LEU A 155 -6.94 37.98 -10.87
N ASP A 156 -6.45 38.72 -9.87
CA ASP A 156 -6.53 38.37 -8.44
C ASP A 156 -5.92 36.99 -8.08
N LEU A 157 -4.91 36.54 -8.85
CA LEU A 157 -4.27 35.22 -8.66
C LEU A 157 -3.03 35.24 -7.76
N LEU A 158 -2.54 36.41 -7.36
CA LEU A 158 -1.32 36.53 -6.55
C LEU A 158 -1.42 35.80 -5.21
N GLU A 159 -2.55 35.93 -4.51
CA GLU A 159 -2.77 35.25 -3.24
C GLU A 159 -2.81 33.72 -3.42
N THR A 160 -3.49 33.25 -4.47
CA THR A 160 -3.56 31.82 -4.82
C THR A 160 -2.17 31.22 -5.05
N VAL A 161 -1.31 31.92 -5.81
CA VAL A 161 0.08 31.49 -6.05
C VAL A 161 0.89 31.47 -4.75
N SER A 162 0.69 32.45 -3.87
CA SER A 162 1.35 32.52 -2.56
C SER A 162 0.97 31.34 -1.65
N LEU A 163 -0.32 31.00 -1.60
CA LEU A 163 -0.83 29.86 -0.84
C LEU A 163 -0.33 28.53 -1.39
N ALA A 164 -0.31 28.36 -2.72
CA ALA A 164 0.18 27.15 -3.37
C ALA A 164 1.66 26.86 -3.08
N LYS A 165 2.51 27.90 -2.99
CA LYS A 165 3.93 27.75 -2.62
C LYS A 165 4.14 27.15 -1.22
N ASN A 166 3.14 27.24 -0.34
CA ASN A 166 3.21 26.76 1.05
C ASN A 166 2.25 25.59 1.35
N ALA A 167 1.61 25.01 0.32
CA ALA A 167 0.56 23.99 0.51
C ALA A 167 1.09 22.68 1.12
N VAL A 168 2.38 22.38 0.97
CA VAL A 168 3.07 21.30 1.70
C VAL A 168 4.22 21.93 2.49
N PRO A 169 4.03 22.21 3.78
CA PRO A 169 5.09 22.80 4.60
C PRO A 169 6.22 21.78 4.83
N SER A 170 7.43 22.11 4.39
CA SER A 170 8.64 21.29 4.63
C SER A 170 9.01 21.17 6.13
N ASN A 171 8.45 22.03 6.98
CA ASN A 171 8.63 21.99 8.44
C ASN A 171 7.70 21.01 9.17
N ARG A 172 6.85 20.27 8.44
CA ARG A 172 5.97 19.25 9.03
C ARG A 172 6.68 17.90 8.94
N ASN A 173 6.94 17.31 10.11
CA ASN A 173 7.57 16.01 10.21
C ASN A 173 6.54 14.93 10.54
N ILE A 174 6.65 13.75 9.91
CA ILE A 174 5.99 12.53 10.37
C ILE A 174 7.04 11.74 11.14
N ASN A 175 6.86 11.63 12.46
CA ASN A 175 7.79 10.92 13.32
C ASN A 175 9.26 11.37 13.12
N GLY A 176 9.49 12.69 13.14
CA GLY A 176 10.83 13.27 12.96
C GLY A 176 11.34 13.33 11.51
N LYS A 177 10.68 12.72 10.51
CA LYS A 177 11.07 12.80 9.09
C LYS A 177 10.38 13.94 8.36
N GLU A 178 11.15 14.83 7.75
CA GLU A 178 10.65 15.96 6.96
C GLU A 178 9.92 15.50 5.68
N LEU A 179 8.88 16.23 5.30
CA LEU A 179 8.08 15.97 4.09
C LEU A 179 8.70 16.60 2.82
N GLY A 180 9.98 16.32 2.57
CA GLY A 180 10.71 16.79 1.39
C GLY A 180 10.69 15.83 0.18
N GLY A 181 10.13 14.62 0.37
CA GLY A 181 10.07 13.54 -0.63
C GLY A 181 9.34 12.32 -0.07
N ASP A 182 9.53 11.15 -0.70
CA ASP A 182 8.92 9.90 -0.25
C ASP A 182 9.37 9.53 1.18
N VAL A 183 8.40 9.38 2.09
CA VAL A 183 8.66 8.99 3.48
C VAL A 183 8.62 7.47 3.62
N SER A 184 9.79 6.85 3.75
CA SER A 184 9.90 5.43 4.14
C SER A 184 9.97 5.32 5.66
N LEU A 185 9.08 4.54 6.27
CA LEU A 185 9.06 4.27 7.72
C LEU A 185 9.48 2.82 7.99
N SER A 186 10.45 2.66 8.88
CA SER A 186 10.84 1.39 9.47
C SER A 186 10.07 1.13 10.77
N ALA A 187 10.13 -0.10 11.28
CA ALA A 187 9.54 -0.43 12.58
C ALA A 187 10.11 0.47 13.70
N GLY A 188 11.41 0.77 13.66
CA GLY A 188 12.06 1.65 14.62
C GLY A 188 11.54 3.08 14.58
N ASP A 189 11.09 3.57 13.41
CA ASP A 189 10.48 4.88 13.31
C ASP A 189 9.19 4.92 14.15
N VAL A 190 8.31 3.94 14.03
CA VAL A 190 7.02 3.95 14.74
C VAL A 190 7.04 3.30 16.13
N GLY A 191 8.22 3.04 16.71
CA GLY A 191 8.35 2.38 18.00
C GLY A 191 7.88 0.92 18.02
N ALA A 192 7.86 0.26 16.85
CA ALA A 192 7.50 -1.13 16.70
C ALA A 192 8.76 -2.02 16.64
N TYR A 193 8.62 -3.30 16.98
CA TYR A 193 9.67 -4.29 16.73
C TYR A 193 9.74 -4.65 15.25
N SER A 194 10.95 -4.80 14.74
CA SER A 194 11.15 -5.47 13.46
C SER A 194 10.71 -6.94 13.53
N LYS A 195 10.54 -7.55 12.36
CA LYS A 195 10.26 -8.99 12.28
C LYS A 195 11.35 -9.81 12.98
N SER A 196 12.63 -9.48 12.75
CA SER A 196 13.76 -10.20 13.36
C SER A 196 13.81 -10.06 14.88
N GLU A 197 13.52 -8.86 15.41
CA GLU A 197 13.44 -8.67 16.86
C GLU A 197 12.28 -9.44 17.46
N SER A 198 11.11 -9.41 16.82
CA SER A 198 9.92 -10.15 17.29
C SER A 198 10.20 -11.65 17.32
N ASP A 199 10.76 -12.19 16.24
CA ASP A 199 11.12 -13.61 16.11
C ASP A 199 12.18 -14.04 17.15
N SER A 200 13.03 -13.10 17.63
CA SER A 200 14.05 -13.38 18.64
C SER A 200 13.56 -13.21 20.09
N ARG A 201 12.48 -12.43 20.30
CA ARG A 201 11.97 -12.09 21.65
C ARG A 201 10.82 -12.97 22.10
N PHE A 202 10.00 -13.48 21.17
CA PHE A 202 8.74 -14.14 21.51
C PHE A 202 8.65 -15.55 20.92
N ILE A 203 7.97 -16.45 21.64
CA ILE A 203 7.58 -17.76 21.10
C ILE A 203 6.33 -17.53 20.23
N GLN A 204 6.32 -18.09 19.02
CA GLN A 204 5.23 -17.89 18.07
C GLN A 204 3.96 -18.63 18.53
N LEU A 205 2.80 -17.96 18.42
CA LEU A 205 1.49 -18.50 18.79
C LEU A 205 1.02 -19.55 17.77
N ASN A 206 0.41 -20.65 18.24
CA ASN A 206 -0.24 -21.69 17.44
C ASN A 206 0.65 -22.34 16.37
N THR A 207 1.96 -22.38 16.60
CA THR A 207 2.91 -23.03 15.69
C THR A 207 3.97 -23.79 16.46
N ASN A 208 4.43 -24.91 15.88
CA ASN A 208 5.54 -25.67 16.43
C ASN A 208 6.82 -24.83 16.34
N THR A 209 7.24 -24.27 17.47
CA THR A 209 8.45 -23.44 17.55
C THR A 209 9.65 -24.32 17.83
N LYS A 210 10.59 -24.42 16.87
CA LYS A 210 11.90 -25.06 17.07
C LYS A 210 12.92 -23.99 17.46
N THR A 211 13.55 -24.16 18.61
CA THR A 211 14.65 -23.29 19.08
C THR A 211 15.96 -24.08 19.17
N SER A 212 17.08 -23.44 18.88
CA SER A 212 18.43 -23.96 19.12
C SER A 212 18.98 -23.57 20.50
N GLY A 213 18.27 -22.72 21.23
CA GLY A 213 18.60 -22.29 22.59
C GLY A 213 17.74 -22.98 23.66
N TYR A 214 17.96 -22.60 24.92
CA TYR A 214 17.18 -23.08 26.06
C TYR A 214 15.92 -22.24 26.26
N ILE A 215 14.82 -22.87 26.68
CA ILE A 215 13.63 -22.19 27.20
C ILE A 215 13.71 -22.25 28.72
N LEU A 216 14.10 -21.14 29.34
CA LEU A 216 14.07 -21.00 30.80
C LEU A 216 12.71 -20.42 31.20
N VAL A 217 11.91 -21.23 31.89
CA VAL A 217 10.60 -20.83 32.44
C VAL A 217 10.63 -20.92 33.96
N LYS A 218 10.02 -19.94 34.62
CA LYS A 218 9.66 -20.07 36.03
C LYS A 218 8.44 -20.98 36.13
N SER A 219 8.38 -21.80 37.17
CA SER A 219 7.15 -22.52 37.47
C SER A 219 6.03 -21.52 37.77
N ALA A 220 4.82 -21.84 37.31
CA ALA A 220 3.61 -21.12 37.68
C ALA A 220 3.42 -21.25 39.19
N ASN A 221 3.68 -20.15 39.90
CA ASN A 221 3.60 -20.11 41.35
C ASN A 221 2.23 -19.60 41.76
N TYR A 222 1.48 -20.47 42.42
CA TYR A 222 0.13 -20.18 42.88
C TYR A 222 0.04 -18.92 43.76
N TYR A 223 1.08 -18.63 44.54
CA TYR A 223 1.12 -17.47 45.43
C TYR A 223 1.31 -16.15 44.69
N ASP A 224 1.91 -16.18 43.50
CA ASP A 224 2.19 -14.98 42.73
C ASP A 224 1.00 -14.62 41.82
N ASP A 225 0.28 -15.62 41.31
CA ASP A 225 -0.93 -15.44 40.50
C ASP A 225 -1.91 -16.62 40.68
N SER A 226 -3.10 -16.34 41.21
CA SER A 226 -4.13 -17.35 41.42
C SER A 226 -4.71 -17.93 40.13
N ASN A 227 -4.62 -17.20 39.00
CA ASN A 227 -5.07 -17.67 37.68
C ASN A 227 -4.06 -18.65 37.05
N SER A 228 -2.82 -18.66 37.52
CA SER A 228 -1.79 -19.62 37.09
C SER A 228 -2.11 -21.08 37.49
N ARG A 229 -3.19 -21.27 38.26
CA ARG A 229 -3.77 -22.55 38.68
C ARG A 229 -4.61 -23.24 37.59
N HIS A 230 -4.88 -22.61 36.45
CA HIS A 230 -5.80 -23.16 35.48
C HIS A 230 -5.34 -24.52 34.91
N LEU A 231 -5.87 -25.62 35.44
CA LEU A 231 -5.50 -27.00 35.09
C LEU A 231 -6.00 -27.44 33.70
N GLY A 232 -6.59 -26.52 32.92
CA GLY A 232 -6.79 -26.69 31.48
C GLY A 232 -5.52 -26.47 30.65
N HIS A 233 -4.40 -26.08 31.28
CA HIS A 233 -3.14 -25.84 30.58
C HIS A 233 -2.00 -26.71 31.11
N SER A 234 -1.25 -27.32 30.19
CA SER A 234 -0.04 -28.08 30.51
C SER A 234 1.10 -27.14 30.91
N GLY A 235 1.91 -27.54 31.89
CA GLY A 235 3.02 -26.72 32.33
C GLY A 235 3.73 -27.20 33.59
N PHE A 236 4.67 -26.38 34.06
CA PHE A 236 5.40 -26.58 35.30
C PHE A 236 4.77 -25.72 36.39
N LEU A 237 4.21 -26.36 37.41
CA LEU A 237 3.43 -25.71 38.46
C LEU A 237 4.15 -25.82 39.81
N ARG A 238 3.95 -24.83 40.68
CA ARG A 238 4.26 -24.90 42.11
C ARG A 238 2.96 -24.81 42.92
N PRO A 239 2.22 -25.93 43.04
CA PRO A 239 0.94 -25.96 43.77
C PRO A 239 1.09 -25.98 45.29
N ASN A 240 2.26 -26.33 45.86
CA ASN A 240 2.50 -26.35 47.31
C ASN A 240 1.43 -27.13 48.11
N GLY A 241 1.08 -28.32 47.62
CA GLY A 241 0.10 -29.24 48.22
C GLY A 241 -1.34 -29.07 47.75
N ILE A 242 -1.65 -28.01 46.99
CA ILE A 242 -3.00 -27.71 46.50
C ILE A 242 -3.45 -28.73 45.44
N ASP A 243 -4.76 -29.01 45.42
CA ASP A 243 -5.44 -29.93 44.48
C ASP A 243 -4.82 -31.35 44.43
N ASN A 244 -4.12 -31.74 45.52
CA ASN A 244 -3.38 -33.00 45.66
C ASN A 244 -2.22 -33.18 44.66
N LEU A 245 -1.73 -32.11 44.05
CA LEU A 245 -0.66 -32.13 43.06
C LEU A 245 0.75 -32.24 43.67
N GLY A 246 0.85 -32.17 45.00
CA GLY A 246 2.12 -32.10 45.75
C GLY A 246 2.76 -30.73 45.67
N ASP A 247 4.08 -30.63 45.87
CA ASP A 247 4.70 -29.32 46.07
C ASP A 247 5.08 -28.64 44.76
N LEU A 248 5.67 -29.42 43.85
CA LEU A 248 5.96 -29.07 42.46
C LEU A 248 5.29 -30.10 41.54
N ALA A 249 4.84 -29.67 40.36
CA ALA A 249 4.20 -30.57 39.42
C ALA A 249 4.57 -30.29 37.96
N ILE A 250 4.74 -31.35 37.19
CA ILE A 250 4.64 -31.32 35.72
C ILE A 250 3.22 -31.76 35.40
N HIS A 251 2.42 -30.85 34.86
CA HIS A 251 1.01 -31.06 34.57
C HIS A 251 0.78 -31.18 33.05
N ILE A 252 -0.05 -32.13 32.66
CA ILE A 252 -0.46 -32.37 31.28
C ILE A 252 -1.99 -32.33 31.23
N ALA A 253 -2.51 -31.24 30.68
CA ALA A 253 -3.94 -31.04 30.47
C ALA A 253 -4.42 -31.75 29.19
N HIS A 254 -5.72 -32.04 29.13
CA HIS A 254 -6.34 -32.59 27.93
C HIS A 254 -6.56 -31.49 26.89
N PRO A 255 -6.22 -31.69 25.60
CA PRO A 255 -6.21 -30.61 24.60
C PRO A 255 -7.58 -30.00 24.29
N ASN A 256 -8.66 -30.71 24.58
CA ASN A 256 -10.03 -30.30 24.24
C ASN A 256 -10.90 -30.00 25.48
N VAL A 257 -10.32 -29.92 26.68
CA VAL A 257 -11.09 -29.62 27.90
C VAL A 257 -10.44 -28.48 28.66
N ASP A 258 -11.27 -27.51 29.04
CA ASP A 258 -10.86 -26.37 29.85
C ASP A 258 -11.02 -26.72 31.34
N GLY A 259 -10.03 -27.43 31.88
CA GLY A 259 -10.01 -27.90 33.27
C GLY A 259 -9.23 -29.21 33.48
N PRO A 260 -9.27 -29.79 34.69
CA PRO A 260 -8.45 -30.95 35.03
C PRO A 260 -8.96 -32.28 34.46
N ALA A 261 -10.10 -32.32 33.76
CA ALA A 261 -10.65 -33.55 33.23
C ALA A 261 -9.66 -34.30 32.34
N HIS A 262 -9.51 -35.60 32.59
CA HIS A 262 -8.53 -36.48 31.95
C HIS A 262 -7.05 -36.10 32.11
N ALA A 263 -6.73 -35.05 32.88
CA ALA A 263 -5.37 -34.58 33.05
C ALA A 263 -4.51 -35.60 33.81
N ARG A 264 -3.20 -35.53 33.56
CA ARG A 264 -2.18 -36.38 34.20
C ARG A 264 -1.00 -35.52 34.62
N GLY A 265 -0.17 -36.06 35.49
CA GLY A 265 1.11 -35.42 35.73
C GLY A 265 2.00 -36.14 36.70
N ILE A 266 3.13 -35.49 36.95
CA ILE A 266 4.18 -35.93 37.86
C ILE A 266 4.26 -34.89 38.97
N SER A 267 4.17 -35.36 40.20
CA SER A 267 4.38 -34.60 41.41
C SER A 267 5.82 -34.83 41.89
N LEU A 268 6.46 -33.76 42.31
CA LEU A 268 7.82 -33.73 42.85
C LEU A 268 7.75 -33.11 44.25
N GLY A 269 8.42 -33.75 45.21
CA GLY A 269 8.60 -33.17 46.55
C GLY A 269 9.49 -31.93 46.52
N TYR A 270 9.27 -31.01 47.47
CA TYR A 270 9.99 -29.74 47.58
C TYR A 270 10.40 -29.45 49.03
N GLY A 271 11.54 -28.77 49.21
CA GLY A 271 12.01 -28.26 50.51
C GLY A 271 12.73 -29.30 51.38
N GLY A 272 13.59 -28.82 52.29
CA GLY A 272 14.68 -29.53 52.99
C GLY A 272 14.32 -30.63 54.00
N ASN A 273 13.25 -31.40 53.77
CA ASN A 273 12.86 -32.55 54.56
C ASN A 273 13.14 -33.87 53.82
N SER A 274 12.90 -35.01 54.50
CA SER A 274 13.13 -36.38 54.04
C SER A 274 12.45 -36.81 52.73
N ASN A 275 11.64 -35.94 52.11
CA ASN A 275 10.87 -36.22 50.90
C ASN A 275 11.35 -35.42 49.67
N ALA A 276 12.51 -34.76 49.74
CA ALA A 276 13.05 -33.91 48.66
C ALA A 276 13.27 -34.67 47.33
N PHE A 277 13.48 -35.99 47.38
CA PHE A 277 13.63 -36.85 46.20
C PHE A 277 12.35 -37.62 45.85
N SER A 278 11.24 -37.36 46.54
CA SER A 278 10.00 -38.08 46.29
C SER A 278 9.40 -37.68 44.94
N ILE A 279 9.02 -38.69 44.17
CA ILE A 279 8.35 -38.54 42.88
C ILE A 279 7.06 -39.37 42.91
N SER A 280 6.00 -38.85 42.31
CA SER A 280 4.74 -39.57 42.18
C SER A 280 4.03 -39.21 40.89
N THR A 281 3.23 -40.12 40.36
CA THR A 281 2.28 -39.82 39.27
C THR A 281 0.91 -39.54 39.85
N TYR A 282 0.11 -38.70 39.19
CA TYR A 282 -1.28 -38.46 39.56
C TYR A 282 -2.20 -38.44 38.33
N ALA A 283 -3.51 -38.59 38.56
CA ALA A 283 -4.51 -38.60 37.51
C ALA A 283 -5.84 -37.99 37.96
N PHE A 284 -6.54 -37.39 37.00
CA PHE A 284 -7.94 -36.96 37.11
C PHE A 284 -8.85 -37.82 36.22
N ASP A 285 -10.11 -37.99 36.59
CA ASP A 285 -11.12 -38.69 35.78
C ASP A 285 -11.78 -37.75 34.76
N GLU A 286 -12.82 -38.25 34.08
CA GLU A 286 -13.55 -37.52 33.03
C GLU A 286 -14.33 -36.31 33.55
N ASP A 287 -14.72 -36.33 34.83
CA ASP A 287 -15.42 -35.22 35.49
C ASP A 287 -14.44 -34.21 36.12
N GLY A 288 -13.13 -34.42 35.95
CA GLY A 288 -12.10 -33.57 36.54
C GLY A 288 -11.88 -33.82 38.04
N LYS A 289 -12.35 -34.95 38.58
CA LYS A 289 -12.12 -35.34 39.97
C LYS A 289 -10.80 -36.09 40.10
N PHE A 290 -10.08 -35.80 41.18
CA PHE A 290 -8.79 -36.43 41.47
C PHE A 290 -8.95 -37.93 41.74
N LYS A 291 -8.30 -38.78 40.94
CA LYS A 291 -8.36 -40.25 41.10
C LYS A 291 -7.38 -40.78 42.14
N GLY A 292 -6.27 -40.09 42.34
CA GLY A 292 -5.22 -40.53 43.25
C GLY A 292 -3.81 -40.26 42.76
N LYS A 293 -2.86 -40.55 43.65
CA LYS A 293 -1.43 -40.39 43.45
C LYS A 293 -0.73 -41.72 43.71
N LYS A 294 0.23 -42.09 42.86
CA LYS A 294 1.07 -43.29 43.02
C LYS A 294 2.54 -42.88 43.12
N ARG A 295 3.19 -43.29 44.21
CA ARG A 295 4.62 -43.06 44.43
C ARG A 295 5.44 -43.83 43.40
N VAL A 296 6.47 -43.19 42.86
CA VAL A 296 7.49 -43.84 42.04
C VAL A 296 8.65 -44.16 42.99
N LEU A 297 8.97 -45.45 43.10
CA LEU A 297 10.06 -45.92 43.96
C LEU A 297 11.42 -45.63 43.30
N THR A 298 12.40 -45.22 44.10
CA THR A 298 13.79 -44.99 43.65
C THR A 298 14.72 -46.05 44.23
N GLU A 299 16.01 -45.99 43.89
CA GLU A 299 17.05 -46.86 44.45
C GLU A 299 17.18 -46.74 45.97
N ASP A 300 16.78 -45.61 46.57
CA ASP A 300 16.73 -45.45 48.02
C ASP A 300 15.66 -46.35 48.67
N ASP A 301 14.62 -46.69 47.91
CA ASP A 301 13.56 -47.64 48.28
C ASP A 301 13.92 -49.10 47.95
N SER A 302 15.16 -49.37 47.53
CA SER A 302 15.61 -50.74 47.28
C SER A 302 15.70 -51.56 48.57
N ASN A 303 15.42 -52.84 48.46
CA ASN A 303 15.60 -53.76 49.57
C ASN A 303 17.10 -53.88 49.89
N LYS A 304 17.46 -53.75 51.17
CA LYS A 304 18.86 -53.84 51.63
C LYS A 304 19.07 -55.16 52.36
N ALA A 305 20.24 -55.78 52.24
CA ALA A 305 20.52 -57.04 52.90
C ALA A 305 22.00 -57.25 53.24
N LEU A 306 22.24 -57.99 54.31
CA LEU A 306 23.53 -58.63 54.62
C LEU A 306 23.35 -60.14 54.51
N LEU A 307 23.87 -60.74 53.44
CA LEU A 307 23.75 -62.17 53.16
C LEU A 307 24.91 -62.95 53.82
N SER A 308 24.88 -63.05 55.15
CA SER A 308 25.84 -63.83 55.94
C SER A 308 25.13 -64.89 56.81
N VAL A 309 25.90 -65.71 57.51
CA VAL A 309 25.37 -66.72 58.46
C VAL A 309 24.44 -66.07 59.49
N ASN A 310 24.82 -64.88 59.98
CA ASN A 310 24.00 -64.04 60.84
C ASN A 310 23.65 -62.75 60.08
N GLY A 311 22.64 -62.87 59.23
CA GLY A 311 22.29 -61.88 58.22
C GLY A 311 20.96 -61.20 58.46
N TRP A 312 20.64 -60.29 57.55
CA TRP A 312 19.35 -59.60 57.55
C TRP A 312 18.96 -59.17 56.14
N TRP A 313 17.67 -58.93 55.95
CA TRP A 313 17.07 -58.30 54.79
C TRP A 313 16.05 -57.27 55.26
N ARG A 314 16.00 -56.11 54.62
CA ARG A 314 15.07 -55.02 54.90
C ARG A 314 14.36 -54.62 53.63
N CYS A 315 13.03 -54.61 53.67
CA CYS A 315 12.19 -54.07 52.61
C CYS A 315 12.39 -52.55 52.54
N GLY A 316 12.78 -52.03 51.37
CA GLY A 316 12.98 -50.59 51.19
C GLY A 316 11.66 -49.81 51.09
N ASP A 317 10.57 -50.45 50.64
CA ASP A 317 9.25 -49.82 50.54
C ASP A 317 8.50 -49.79 51.88
N THR A 318 8.41 -50.91 52.58
CA THR A 318 7.62 -51.03 53.82
C THR A 318 8.42 -50.83 55.10
N GLY A 319 9.75 -50.90 55.04
CA GLY A 319 10.63 -50.88 56.20
C GLY A 319 10.70 -52.19 56.99
N MET A 320 9.96 -53.24 56.59
CA MET A 320 9.98 -54.56 57.23
C MET A 320 11.37 -55.19 57.20
N ILE A 321 11.83 -55.74 58.32
CA ILE A 321 13.15 -56.34 58.49
C ILE A 321 12.97 -57.82 58.86
N TYR A 322 13.71 -58.68 58.17
CA TYR A 322 13.94 -60.08 58.49
C TYR A 322 15.39 -60.26 58.92
N GLN A 323 15.63 -60.88 60.07
CA GLN A 323 16.98 -61.21 60.54
C GLN A 323 17.06 -62.70 60.83
N TRP A 324 18.19 -63.30 60.53
CA TRP A 324 18.43 -64.73 60.79
C TRP A 324 19.80 -64.94 61.37
N GLY A 325 19.99 -66.10 61.99
CA GLY A 325 21.31 -66.48 62.46
C GLY A 325 21.39 -67.89 63.00
N ASN A 326 22.63 -68.32 63.22
CA ASN A 326 23.00 -69.53 63.92
C ASN A 326 23.76 -69.14 65.20
N VAL A 327 23.32 -69.70 66.32
CA VAL A 327 23.92 -69.45 67.62
C VAL A 327 24.40 -70.78 68.19
N PRO A 328 25.73 -71.00 68.26
CA PRO A 328 26.29 -72.15 68.96
C PRO A 328 25.97 -72.04 70.45
N ILE A 329 25.22 -73.02 70.95
CA ILE A 329 24.90 -73.22 72.37
C ILE A 329 24.90 -74.72 72.66
N GLY A 330 25.35 -75.10 73.85
CA GLY A 330 25.28 -76.49 74.30
C GLY A 330 23.92 -76.87 74.87
N ASP A 331 23.78 -78.15 75.22
CA ASP A 331 22.59 -78.64 75.91
C ASP A 331 22.40 -77.98 77.29
N ASN A 332 21.15 -77.68 77.64
CA ASN A 332 20.73 -76.97 78.85
C ASN A 332 21.41 -75.60 79.05
N GLN A 333 21.79 -74.92 77.97
CA GLN A 333 22.37 -73.58 78.00
C GLN A 333 21.41 -72.52 77.46
N GLY A 334 21.54 -71.30 78.00
CA GLY A 334 20.85 -70.10 77.53
C GLY A 334 21.86 -69.02 77.18
N LYS A 335 21.57 -68.24 76.13
CA LYS A 335 22.45 -67.18 75.62
C LYS A 335 21.64 -65.97 75.19
N ILE A 336 22.13 -64.79 75.55
CA ILE A 336 21.67 -63.53 74.98
C ILE A 336 22.41 -63.31 73.66
N VAL A 337 21.66 -63.05 72.61
CA VAL A 337 22.15 -62.91 71.24
C VAL A 337 21.82 -61.50 70.77
N ASN A 338 22.84 -60.79 70.31
CA ASN A 338 22.66 -59.52 69.63
C ASN A 338 22.24 -59.79 68.18
N LEU A 339 21.15 -59.17 67.76
CA LEU A 339 20.67 -59.23 66.39
C LEU A 339 21.63 -58.46 65.46
N PRO A 340 21.79 -58.89 64.19
CA PRO A 340 22.65 -58.21 63.22
C PRO A 340 22.39 -56.69 63.09
N ILE A 341 21.13 -56.25 63.20
CA ILE A 341 20.74 -54.83 63.25
C ILE A 341 19.63 -54.58 64.28
N LEU A 342 19.52 -53.34 64.74
CA LEU A 342 18.41 -52.86 65.58
C LEU A 342 17.11 -52.79 64.75
N PHE A 343 15.99 -53.29 65.28
CA PHE A 343 14.66 -52.93 64.76
C PHE A 343 14.28 -51.51 65.20
N PRO A 344 14.09 -50.55 64.28
CA PRO A 344 13.78 -49.16 64.65
C PRO A 344 12.55 -49.02 65.57
N ASN A 345 11.48 -49.73 65.27
CA ASN A 345 10.19 -49.60 65.94
C ASN A 345 9.91 -50.76 66.88
N GLY A 346 10.05 -52.01 66.42
CA GLY A 346 9.73 -53.18 67.24
C GLY A 346 9.98 -54.53 66.57
N LEU A 347 10.13 -55.54 67.42
CA LEU A 347 10.23 -56.95 67.03
C LEU A 347 8.83 -57.57 67.08
N LEU A 348 8.37 -58.12 65.96
CA LEU A 348 7.03 -58.67 65.76
C LEU A 348 6.95 -60.18 66.03
N SER A 349 7.90 -60.95 65.52
CA SER A 349 7.92 -62.42 65.69
C SER A 349 9.33 -62.96 65.81
N LEU A 350 9.49 -64.02 66.61
CA LEU A 350 10.73 -64.79 66.77
C LEU A 350 10.42 -66.28 66.60
N HIS A 351 11.10 -66.90 65.65
CA HIS A 351 11.11 -68.34 65.44
C HIS A 351 12.48 -68.88 65.77
N VAL A 352 12.55 -69.98 66.51
CA VAL A 352 13.80 -70.67 66.83
C VAL A 352 13.67 -72.15 66.51
N THR A 353 14.76 -72.71 65.99
CA THR A 353 14.84 -74.13 65.61
C THR A 353 16.14 -74.69 66.16
N ALA A 354 16.06 -75.74 66.97
CA ALA A 354 17.24 -76.39 67.51
C ALA A 354 18.06 -77.09 66.42
N ILE A 355 19.38 -77.08 66.55
CA ILE A 355 20.32 -77.76 65.65
C ILE A 355 20.92 -78.93 66.39
N SER A 356 20.75 -80.13 65.85
CA SER A 356 21.35 -81.32 66.44
C SER A 356 22.82 -81.49 66.02
N SER A 357 23.66 -81.98 66.92
CA SER A 357 25.08 -82.31 66.68
C SER A 357 25.29 -83.75 66.16
N ALA A 358 24.24 -84.57 66.11
CA ALA A 358 24.30 -85.98 65.70
C ALA A 358 23.10 -86.36 64.83
N LEU A 359 23.24 -87.44 64.04
CA LEU A 359 22.12 -88.12 63.38
C LEU A 359 21.28 -88.80 64.47
N ASN A 360 20.20 -88.14 64.86
CA ASN A 360 19.24 -88.67 65.82
C ASN A 360 18.43 -89.82 65.19
N ASN A 361 18.59 -91.04 65.71
CA ASN A 361 17.87 -92.23 65.25
C ASN A 361 16.41 -92.27 65.77
N ASN A 362 15.68 -91.14 65.74
CA ASN A 362 14.30 -90.98 66.23
C ASN A 362 14.06 -91.24 67.73
N THR A 363 15.10 -91.26 68.57
CA THR A 363 14.96 -91.48 70.03
C THR A 363 14.91 -90.19 70.86
N ASP A 364 15.28 -89.04 70.28
CA ASP A 364 15.52 -87.80 71.04
C ASP A 364 14.61 -86.65 70.57
N VAL A 365 14.07 -85.90 71.54
CA VAL A 365 13.35 -84.65 71.27
C VAL A 365 14.25 -83.48 71.65
N THR A 366 14.60 -82.69 70.65
CA THR A 366 15.37 -81.45 70.83
C THR A 366 14.41 -80.26 70.80
N SER A 367 14.43 -79.45 71.85
CA SER A 367 13.59 -78.25 71.94
C SER A 367 14.47 -77.00 71.96
N ALA A 368 13.99 -75.94 71.29
CA ALA A 368 14.55 -74.60 71.40
C ALA A 368 13.47 -73.63 71.89
N TYR A 369 13.88 -72.70 72.74
CA TYR A 369 13.05 -71.63 73.25
C TYR A 369 13.71 -70.29 72.94
N GLY A 370 12.91 -69.33 72.48
CA GLY A 370 13.35 -67.99 72.16
C GLY A 370 12.39 -66.96 72.75
N LYS A 371 12.92 -65.88 73.31
CA LYS A 371 12.12 -64.70 73.66
C LYS A 371 12.81 -63.40 73.24
N PRO A 372 12.08 -62.44 72.67
CA PRO A 372 12.55 -61.07 72.53
C PRO A 372 12.89 -60.47 73.90
N LEU A 373 14.02 -59.78 74.01
CA LEU A 373 14.35 -58.99 75.20
C LEU A 373 14.14 -57.50 74.94
N ASN A 374 14.57 -57.03 73.77
CA ASN A 374 14.40 -55.65 73.31
C ASN A 374 14.54 -55.62 71.77
N LYS A 375 14.67 -54.41 71.20
CA LYS A 375 14.76 -54.17 69.76
C LYS A 375 16.03 -54.70 69.08
N SER A 376 17.05 -55.11 69.82
CA SER A 376 18.33 -55.59 69.29
C SER A 376 18.81 -56.89 69.92
N GLN A 377 18.08 -57.46 70.88
CA GLN A 377 18.50 -58.64 71.62
C GLN A 377 17.38 -59.64 71.80
N ILE A 378 17.74 -60.91 71.64
CA ILE A 378 16.89 -62.06 71.93
C ILE A 378 17.60 -62.97 72.93
N HIS A 379 16.83 -63.64 73.76
CA HIS A 379 17.32 -64.76 74.57
C HIS A 379 16.94 -66.05 73.89
N ILE A 380 17.91 -66.95 73.72
CA ILE A 380 17.71 -68.29 73.17
C ILE A 380 18.23 -69.31 74.17
N SER A 381 17.50 -70.40 74.33
CA SER A 381 17.96 -71.59 75.05
C SER A 381 17.55 -72.85 74.30
N ALA A 382 18.30 -73.93 74.47
CA ALA A 382 17.94 -75.24 73.95
C ALA A 382 18.20 -76.34 74.98
N SER A 383 17.40 -77.39 74.91
CA SER A 383 17.51 -78.55 75.77
C SER A 383 17.14 -79.82 75.03
N SER A 384 17.85 -80.91 75.32
CA SER A 384 17.52 -82.27 74.91
C SER A 384 17.22 -83.14 76.13
N ASN A 385 16.28 -84.08 75.98
CA ASN A 385 15.80 -84.90 77.10
C ASN A 385 16.79 -85.99 77.59
N TYR A 386 17.95 -86.21 76.95
CA TYR A 386 18.88 -87.31 77.29
C TYR A 386 20.36 -86.90 77.25
N ASN A 387 21.16 -87.45 78.17
CA ASN A 387 22.54 -87.10 78.58
C ASN A 387 23.67 -87.23 77.52
N ASN A 388 23.43 -86.91 76.25
CA ASN A 388 24.49 -86.75 75.26
C ASN A 388 24.36 -85.37 74.64
N ASN A 389 25.48 -84.68 74.44
CA ASN A 389 25.64 -83.32 73.89
C ASN A 389 25.04 -83.14 72.47
N GLY A 390 23.75 -83.41 72.31
CA GLY A 390 23.04 -83.58 71.05
C GLY A 390 22.63 -82.28 70.38
N ILE A 391 22.91 -81.13 71.01
CA ILE A 391 22.66 -79.80 70.48
C ILE A 391 24.01 -79.16 70.12
N SER A 392 24.11 -78.69 68.88
CA SER A 392 25.24 -77.90 68.39
C SER A 392 24.94 -76.39 68.30
N GLY A 393 23.65 -76.02 68.34
CA GLY A 393 23.21 -74.64 68.33
C GLY A 393 21.72 -74.46 68.09
N VAL A 394 21.33 -73.23 67.79
CA VAL A 394 19.96 -72.84 67.44
C VAL A 394 19.99 -71.91 66.24
N TYR A 395 19.14 -72.19 65.24
CA TYR A 395 18.78 -71.20 64.23
C TYR A 395 17.71 -70.27 64.78
N PHE A 396 17.82 -68.99 64.48
CA PHE A 396 16.73 -68.04 64.72
C PHE A 396 16.33 -67.34 63.43
N PHE A 397 15.04 -66.97 63.35
CA PHE A 397 14.49 -66.07 62.35
C PHE A 397 13.56 -65.08 63.03
N VAL A 398 13.81 -63.79 62.84
CA VAL A 398 13.13 -62.70 63.54
C VAL A 398 12.57 -61.71 62.54
N ILE A 399 11.33 -61.28 62.76
CA ILE A 399 10.63 -60.31 61.92
C ILE A 399 10.34 -59.06 62.78
N GLY A 400 10.51 -57.87 62.21
CA GLY A 400 10.23 -56.59 62.87
C GLY A 400 10.36 -55.41 61.89
N TYR A 401 10.26 -54.17 62.38
CA TYR A 401 10.36 -52.95 61.55
C TYR A 401 10.84 -51.75 62.36
#